data_AF-W4VFC4-F1
#
_entry.id   AF-W4VFC4-F1
#
_cell.length_a   1.000
_cell.length_b   1.000
_cell.length_c   1.000
_cell.angle_alpha   90.00
_cell.angle_beta   90.00
_cell.angle_gamma   90.00
#
_symmetry.space_group_name_H-M   'P 1'
#
loop_
_entity.id
_entity.type
_entity.pdbx_description
1 polymer ?
#
loop_
_entity_poly.entity_id
_entity_poly.type
_entity_poly.pdbx_seq_one_letter_code
_entity_poly.pdbx_strand_id
1 'polypeptide(L)'
;MDTVFEKGTAKERAFRIDGKRAYGPGVIDMKASLVSVYFAMKALIETGQNSAFQVEILLTSDEEVGSLTSRELIERYAEGKKYALVMEPARKNGAIVLHVEAKAIIRLK
;
A
#
# COMPACT_ATOMS: atom_id res chain seq x y z
N MET A 1 -6.78 -0.58 4.90
CA MET A 1 -5.78 0.46 5.09
C MET A 1 -5.40 0.49 6.56
N ASP A 2 -5.23 -0.71 7.09
CA ASP A 2 -4.73 -1.04 8.40
C ASP A 2 -3.31 -0.52 8.59
N THR A 3 -2.85 -0.64 9.83
CA THR A 3 -1.46 -0.43 10.23
C THR A 3 -1.23 -1.32 11.44
N VAL A 4 0.00 -1.67 11.74
CA VAL A 4 0.35 -2.34 13.02
C VAL A 4 -0.03 -1.57 14.30
N PHE A 5 -0.38 -0.28 14.20
CA PHE A 5 -0.62 0.56 15.37
C PHE A 5 -2.02 0.40 15.95
N GLU A 6 -2.09 0.36 17.28
CA GLU A 6 -3.35 0.31 18.02
C GLU A 6 -4.21 1.57 17.82
N LYS A 7 -5.52 1.41 18.00
CA LYS A 7 -6.46 2.52 17.97
C LYS A 7 -6.09 3.56 19.03
N GLY A 8 -5.99 4.82 18.61
CA GLY A 8 -5.61 5.93 19.50
C GLY A 8 -4.15 6.37 19.32
N THR A 9 -3.27 5.53 18.77
CA THR A 9 -1.85 5.88 18.54
C THR A 9 -1.69 7.17 17.71
N ALA A 10 -2.56 7.38 16.72
CA ALA A 10 -2.53 8.59 15.90
C ALA A 10 -2.87 9.87 16.67
N LYS A 11 -3.57 9.79 17.81
CA LYS A 11 -3.85 10.93 18.68
C LYS A 11 -2.61 11.29 19.52
N GLU A 12 -1.91 10.28 20.03
CA GLU A 12 -0.70 10.45 20.84
C GLU A 12 0.52 10.85 20.00
N ARG A 13 0.63 10.27 18.80
CA ARG A 13 1.70 10.50 17.83
C ARG A 13 1.11 11.12 16.57
N ALA A 14 0.51 12.29 16.73
CA ALA A 14 -0.13 13.02 15.65
C ALA A 14 0.77 13.19 14.43
N PHE A 15 0.13 13.22 13.26
CA PHE A 15 0.83 13.53 12.02
C PHE A 15 1.51 14.89 12.14
N ARG A 16 2.79 14.95 11.81
CA ARG A 16 3.54 16.20 11.76
C ARG A 16 4.53 16.20 10.61
N ILE A 17 4.82 17.38 10.09
CA ILE A 17 5.87 17.61 9.11
C ILE A 17 6.97 18.39 9.81
N ASP A 18 8.21 17.98 9.59
CA ASP A 18 9.40 18.59 10.16
C ASP A 18 10.50 18.57 9.09
N GLY A 19 10.78 19.77 8.57
CA GLY A 19 11.59 19.97 7.38
C GLY A 19 11.09 19.15 6.19
N LYS A 20 11.93 18.22 5.73
CA LYS A 20 11.64 17.35 4.57
C LYS A 20 11.02 16.00 4.94
N ARG A 21 10.61 15.82 6.20
CA ARG A 21 10.12 14.53 6.71
C ARG A 21 8.71 14.68 7.26
N ALA A 22 7.87 13.69 6.95
CA ALA A 22 6.57 13.52 7.55
C ALA A 22 6.62 12.36 8.56
N TYR A 23 5.95 12.53 9.70
CA TYR A 23 5.95 11.59 10.82
C TYR A 23 4.51 11.27 11.21
N GLY A 24 4.26 10.02 11.57
CA GLY A 24 2.96 9.57 12.08
C GLY A 24 2.77 8.06 11.89
N PRO A 25 1.84 7.44 12.64
CA PRO A 25 1.46 6.03 12.49
C PRO A 25 1.02 5.68 11.07
N GLY A 26 1.79 4.80 10.45
CA GLY A 26 1.57 4.31 9.09
C GLY A 26 1.83 5.32 7.98
N VAL A 27 2.58 6.40 8.25
CA VAL A 27 2.97 7.35 7.21
C VAL A 27 3.74 6.65 6.10
N ILE A 28 4.79 5.89 6.43
CA ILE A 28 5.54 5.15 5.42
C ILE A 28 4.82 3.87 4.98
N ASP A 29 4.21 3.18 5.94
CA ASP A 29 3.60 1.86 5.79
C ASP A 29 2.11 1.91 6.16
N MET A 30 1.19 2.05 5.20
CA MET A 30 1.45 2.32 3.77
C MET A 30 0.77 3.60 3.26
N LYS A 31 0.35 4.50 4.16
CA LYS A 31 -0.51 5.65 3.81
C LYS A 31 0.11 6.61 2.80
N ALA A 32 1.42 6.85 2.85
CA ALA A 32 2.09 7.69 1.86
C ALA A 32 2.00 7.10 0.45
N SER A 33 2.10 5.76 0.30
CA SER A 33 1.93 5.11 -0.98
C SER A 33 0.52 5.23 -1.51
N LEU A 34 -0.50 5.08 -0.65
CA LEU A 34 -1.90 5.26 -1.04
C LEU A 34 -2.18 6.67 -1.56
N VAL A 35 -1.67 7.69 -0.85
CA VAL A 35 -1.77 9.09 -1.27
C VAL A 35 -1.02 9.32 -2.59
N SER A 36 0.16 8.71 -2.76
CA SER A 36 0.95 8.82 -3.99
C SER A 36 0.22 8.21 -5.19
N VAL A 37 -0.41 7.04 -5.03
CA VAL A 37 -1.24 6.42 -6.07
C VAL A 37 -2.40 7.33 -6.45
N TYR A 38 -3.11 7.88 -5.46
CA TYR A 38 -4.23 8.78 -5.71
C TYR A 38 -3.82 10.00 -6.55
N PHE A 39 -2.74 10.69 -6.16
CA PHE A 39 -2.28 11.87 -6.89
C PHE A 39 -1.68 11.53 -8.26
N ALA A 40 -1.00 10.38 -8.40
CA ALA A 40 -0.52 9.91 -9.70
C ALA A 40 -1.69 9.66 -10.66
N MET A 41 -2.74 8.97 -10.21
CA MET A 41 -3.93 8.71 -11.02
C MET A 41 -4.69 9.99 -11.36
N LYS A 42 -4.83 10.90 -10.41
CA LYS A 42 -5.43 12.23 -10.64
C LYS A 42 -4.66 13.00 -11.74
N ALA A 43 -3.34 13.02 -11.68
CA ALA A 43 -2.51 13.68 -12.69
C ALA A 43 -2.62 13.02 -14.08
N LEU A 44 -2.70 11.68 -14.15
CA LEU A 44 -2.89 10.97 -15.42
C LEU A 44 -4.26 11.31 -16.06
N ILE A 45 -5.31 11.37 -15.24
CA ILE A 45 -6.66 11.75 -15.70
C ILE A 45 -6.67 13.20 -16.20
N GLU A 46 -6.11 14.13 -15.43
CA GLU A 46 -6.07 15.56 -15.76
C GLU A 46 -5.26 15.87 -17.03
N THR A 47 -4.25 15.05 -17.35
CA THR A 47 -3.45 15.18 -18.58
C THR A 47 -4.10 14.50 -19.80
N GLY A 48 -5.31 13.94 -19.65
CA GLY A 48 -6.05 13.30 -20.75
C GLY A 48 -5.45 11.96 -21.19
N GLN A 49 -4.65 11.32 -20.34
CA GLN A 49 -4.10 10.00 -20.67
C GLN A 49 -5.17 8.93 -20.47
N ASN A 50 -5.69 8.40 -21.58
CA ASN A 50 -6.69 7.33 -21.58
C ASN A 50 -6.22 6.04 -20.87
N SER A 51 -4.91 5.85 -20.70
CA SER A 51 -4.33 4.73 -19.94
C SER A 51 -4.79 4.71 -18.48
N ALA A 52 -5.17 5.86 -17.90
CA ALA A 52 -5.68 5.92 -16.53
C ALA A 52 -6.95 5.08 -16.34
N PHE A 53 -7.78 4.92 -17.37
CA PHE A 53 -9.02 4.14 -17.32
C PHE A 53 -8.79 2.61 -17.39
N GLN A 54 -7.55 2.18 -17.62
CA GLN A 54 -7.16 0.77 -17.62
C GLN A 54 -6.58 0.30 -16.27
N VAL A 55 -6.55 1.19 -15.26
CA VAL A 55 -6.02 0.90 -13.93
C VAL A 55 -7.18 0.64 -12.97
N GLU A 56 -7.10 -0.46 -12.25
CA GLU A 56 -7.99 -0.76 -11.14
C GLU A 56 -7.20 -0.79 -9.83
N ILE A 57 -7.73 -0.12 -8.81
CA ILE A 57 -7.09 0.06 -7.51
C ILE A 57 -7.87 -0.74 -6.48
N LEU A 58 -7.20 -1.73 -5.87
CA LEU A 58 -7.74 -2.49 -4.74
C LEU A 58 -7.08 -2.02 -3.45
N LEU A 59 -7.87 -1.56 -2.49
CA LEU A 59 -7.42 -1.14 -1.16
C LEU A 59 -7.89 -2.17 -0.12
N THR A 60 -6.96 -2.92 0.47
CA THR A 60 -7.23 -3.99 1.45
C THR A 60 -7.05 -3.46 2.87
N SER A 61 -7.55 -4.16 3.90
CA SER A 61 -7.55 -3.69 5.30
C SER A 61 -7.11 -4.71 6.35
N ASP A 62 -6.35 -5.69 5.91
CA ASP A 62 -5.91 -6.85 6.67
C ASP A 62 -4.51 -7.31 6.24
N GLU A 63 -3.73 -6.45 5.57
CA GLU A 63 -2.38 -6.76 5.11
C GLU A 63 -1.48 -7.15 6.28
N GLU A 64 -1.55 -6.37 7.37
CA GLU A 64 -0.69 -6.48 8.55
C GLU A 64 -0.96 -7.76 9.36
N VAL A 65 -2.11 -8.39 9.11
CA VAL A 65 -2.51 -9.68 9.68
C VAL A 65 -2.42 -10.84 8.69
N GLY A 66 -1.81 -10.61 7.53
CA GLY A 66 -1.51 -11.62 6.51
C GLY A 66 -2.54 -11.75 5.39
N SER A 67 -3.33 -10.71 5.13
CA SER A 67 -4.30 -10.67 4.02
C SER A 67 -5.34 -11.79 4.04
N LEU A 68 -5.80 -12.18 5.24
CA LEU A 68 -6.64 -13.38 5.45
C LEU A 68 -7.98 -13.33 4.69
N THR A 69 -8.55 -12.13 4.52
CA THR A 69 -9.81 -11.89 3.82
C THR A 69 -9.61 -11.25 2.46
N SER A 70 -8.53 -10.46 2.28
CA SER A 70 -8.26 -9.81 1.01
C SER A 70 -7.60 -10.71 -0.03
N ARG A 71 -6.97 -11.83 0.36
CA ARG A 71 -6.23 -12.68 -0.59
C ARG A 71 -7.09 -13.14 -1.77
N GLU A 72 -8.26 -13.70 -1.50
CA GLU A 72 -9.17 -14.16 -2.56
C GLU A 72 -9.62 -13.01 -3.46
N LEU A 73 -9.78 -11.81 -2.90
CA LEU A 73 -10.11 -10.61 -3.67
C LEU A 73 -8.94 -10.19 -4.56
N ILE A 74 -7.72 -10.17 -4.01
CA ILE A 74 -6.50 -9.84 -4.78
C ILE A 74 -6.37 -10.80 -5.96
N GLU A 75 -6.49 -12.11 -5.72
CA GLU A 75 -6.37 -13.14 -6.76
C GLU A 75 -7.46 -12.96 -7.83
N ARG A 76 -8.72 -12.75 -7.42
CA ARG A 76 -9.85 -12.49 -8.35
C ARG A 76 -9.66 -11.25 -9.19
N TYR A 77 -9.26 -10.13 -8.57
CA TYR A 77 -9.09 -8.87 -9.28
C TYR A 77 -7.78 -8.83 -10.09
N ALA A 78 -6.82 -9.70 -9.80
CA ALA A 78 -5.60 -9.83 -10.62
C ALA A 78 -5.83 -10.68 -11.88
N GLU A 79 -6.84 -11.55 -11.88
CA GLU A 79 -7.14 -12.44 -13.00
C GLU A 79 -7.36 -11.65 -14.30
N GLY A 80 -6.65 -12.05 -15.36
CA GLY A 80 -6.71 -11.40 -16.68
C GLY A 80 -5.95 -10.08 -16.80
N LYS A 81 -5.37 -9.53 -15.71
CA LYS A 81 -4.54 -8.33 -15.78
C LYS A 81 -3.12 -8.64 -16.25
N LYS A 82 -2.57 -7.76 -17.09
CA LYS A 82 -1.20 -7.89 -17.62
C LYS A 82 -0.13 -7.66 -16.54
N TYR A 83 -0.41 -6.77 -15.59
CA TYR A 83 0.49 -6.40 -14.51
C TYR A 83 -0.30 -6.21 -13.22
N ALA A 84 0.33 -6.56 -12.10
CA ALA A 84 -0.11 -6.21 -10.75
C ALA A 84 1.05 -5.50 -10.04
N LEU A 85 0.77 -4.34 -9.46
CA LEU A 85 1.76 -3.54 -8.74
C LEU A 85 1.36 -3.47 -7.26
N VAL A 86 2.28 -3.87 -6.38
CA VAL A 86 2.12 -3.71 -4.94
C VAL A 86 2.84 -2.43 -4.52
N MET A 87 2.10 -1.50 -3.93
CA MET A 87 2.58 -0.15 -3.65
C MET A 87 3.19 -0.04 -2.25
N GLU A 88 4.00 -1.01 -1.85
CA GLU A 88 4.75 -0.94 -0.58
C GLU A 88 5.85 0.14 -0.64
N PRO A 89 6.24 0.72 0.50
CA PRO A 89 7.31 1.70 0.53
C PRO A 89 8.64 1.07 0.06
N ALA A 90 9.42 1.87 -0.67
CA ALA A 90 10.74 1.47 -1.10
C ALA A 90 11.66 1.17 0.11
N ARG A 91 12.71 0.39 -0.13
CA ARG A 91 13.77 0.19 0.87
C ARG A 91 14.43 1.53 1.22
N LYS A 92 15.11 1.61 2.37
CA LYS A 92 15.79 2.84 2.83
C LYS A 92 16.75 3.46 1.81
N ASN A 93 17.30 2.65 0.91
CA ASN A 93 18.21 3.06 -0.18
C ASN A 93 17.49 3.39 -1.50
N GLY A 94 16.15 3.41 -1.53
CA GLY A 94 15.34 3.64 -2.72
C GLY A 94 15.22 2.43 -3.65
N ALA A 95 15.71 1.25 -3.26
CA ALA A 95 15.61 0.07 -4.10
C ALA A 95 14.16 -0.37 -4.31
N ILE A 96 13.83 -0.70 -5.55
CA ILE A 96 12.58 -1.33 -5.96
C ILE A 96 12.72 -2.83 -5.75
N VAL A 97 11.71 -3.44 -5.13
CA VAL A 97 11.67 -4.89 -4.90
C VAL A 97 10.94 -5.54 -6.06
N LEU A 98 11.64 -6.40 -6.82
CA LEU A 98 11.04 -7.15 -7.94
C LEU A 98 10.31 -8.40 -7.45
N HIS A 99 10.89 -9.11 -6.48
CA HIS A 99 10.33 -10.31 -5.89
C HIS A 99 10.64 -10.35 -4.40
N VAL A 100 9.73 -10.94 -3.63
CA VAL A 100 9.92 -11.27 -2.22
C VAL A 100 9.84 -12.79 -2.07
N GLU A 101 10.72 -13.37 -1.25
CA GLU A 101 10.59 -14.78 -0.89
C GLU A 101 9.36 -14.96 0.02
N ALA A 102 8.57 -16.00 -0.25
CA ALA A 102 7.37 -16.29 0.51
C ALA A 102 7.71 -16.64 1.96
N LYS A 103 7.02 -16.00 2.90
CA LYS A 103 7.17 -16.30 4.33
C LYS A 103 6.15 -17.38 4.73
N ALA A 104 6.63 -18.54 5.16
CA ALA A 104 5.77 -19.58 5.73
C ALA A 104 5.55 -19.31 7.23
N ILE A 105 4.29 -19.30 7.67
CA ILE A 105 3.94 -19.25 9.10
C ILE A 105 3.53 -20.66 9.52
N ILE A 106 4.40 -21.35 10.26
CA ILE A 106 4.10 -22.67 10.84
C ILE A 106 3.57 -22.46 12.26
N ARG A 107 2.31 -22.81 12.52
CA ARG A 107 1.74 -22.88 13.86
C ARG A 107 1.76 -24.33 14.33
N LEU A 108 2.61 -24.65 15.30
CA LEU A 108 2.60 -25.93 15.99
C LEU A 108 1.56 -25.87 17.12
N LYS A 109 0.75 -26.93 17.24
CA LYS A 109 -0.22 -27.10 18.33
C LYS A 109 0.47 -27.52 19.61
#